data_AF-A0A353T8P0-F1
#
_entry.id   AF-A0A353T8P0-F1
#
_cell.length_a   1.000
_cell.length_b   1.000
_cell.length_c   1.000
_cell.angle_alpha   90.00
_cell.angle_beta   90.00
_cell.angle_gamma   90.00
#
_symmetry.space_group_name_H-M   'P 1'
#
loop_
_entity.id
_entity.type
_entity.pdbx_description
1 polymer ?
#
loop_
_entity_poly.entity_id
_entity_poly.type
_entity_poly.pdbx_seq_one_letter_code
_entity_poly.pdbx_strand_id
1 'polypeptide(L)'
;MTDYKFDGKELHNRSGNTIGVLDGKYIRDGRGINVGEIDGISFRDSHESKIAEFDGRDIRDLDGVRIVTLADVKKSIDGIVGAPLIAMWLFFVR
;
A
#
# COMPACT_ATOMS: atom_id res chain seq x y z
N MET A 1 -10.33 -15.28 4.07
CA MET A 1 -9.71 -14.77 5.30
C MET A 1 -8.57 -13.90 4.84
N THR A 2 -8.73 -12.60 4.98
CA THR A 2 -7.68 -11.62 4.75
C THR A 2 -6.72 -11.65 5.93
N ASP A 3 -5.42 -11.59 5.64
CA ASP A 3 -4.38 -11.61 6.66
C ASP A 3 -4.09 -10.22 7.23
N TYR A 4 -4.61 -9.19 6.57
CA TYR A 4 -4.40 -7.80 6.92
C TYR A 4 -5.71 -7.02 6.86
N LYS A 5 -5.83 -6.01 7.71
CA LYS A 5 -6.97 -5.09 7.79
C LYS A 5 -6.47 -3.65 7.69
N PHE A 6 -7.02 -2.87 6.76
CA PHE A 6 -6.65 -1.48 6.55
C PHE A 6 -7.83 -0.54 6.82
N ASP A 7 -7.69 0.31 7.83
CA ASP A 7 -8.73 1.22 8.28
C ASP A 7 -8.67 2.59 7.59
N GLY A 8 -7.92 2.73 6.49
CA GLY A 8 -7.74 4.00 5.75
C GLY A 8 -6.59 4.86 6.26
N LYS A 9 -6.14 4.62 7.49
CA LYS A 9 -4.98 5.27 8.11
C LYS A 9 -3.95 4.26 8.60
N GLU A 10 -4.38 3.13 9.13
CA GLU A 10 -3.47 2.16 9.74
C GLU A 10 -3.71 0.77 9.15
N LEU A 11 -2.63 0.02 8.95
CA LEU A 11 -2.62 -1.35 8.50
C LEU A 11 -2.32 -2.26 9.69
N HIS A 12 -3.28 -3.11 10.02
CA HIS A 12 -3.19 -4.11 11.06
C HIS A 12 -3.02 -5.49 10.45
N ASN A 13 -2.22 -6.35 11.06
CA ASN A 13 -2.16 -7.76 10.70
C ASN A 13 -3.30 -8.56 11.37
N ARG A 14 -3.43 -9.84 11.01
CA ARG A 14 -4.40 -10.79 11.59
C ARG A 14 -4.31 -10.88 13.12
N SER A 15 -3.13 -10.62 13.69
CA SER A 15 -2.89 -10.62 15.14
C SER A 15 -3.23 -9.29 15.82
N GLY A 16 -3.69 -8.27 15.08
CA GLY A 16 -4.05 -6.95 15.61
C GLY A 16 -2.88 -5.98 15.79
N ASN A 17 -1.69 -6.33 15.31
CA ASN A 17 -0.52 -5.43 15.39
C ASN A 17 -0.52 -4.47 14.21
N THR A 18 -0.31 -3.18 14.50
CA THR A 18 -0.08 -2.16 13.47
C THR A 18 1.29 -2.38 12.84
N ILE A 19 1.30 -2.71 11.56
CA ILE A 19 2.52 -2.90 10.78
C ILE A 19 2.83 -1.69 9.89
N GLY A 20 1.80 -0.91 9.51
CA GLY A 20 1.97 0.27 8.68
C GLY A 20 1.01 1.38 9.06
N VAL A 21 1.45 2.62 8.91
CA VAL A 21 0.70 3.85 9.21
C VAL A 21 0.80 4.79 8.02
N LEU A 22 -0.35 5.24 7.53
CA LEU A 22 -0.48 6.25 6.50
C LEU A 22 -0.67 7.61 7.16
N ASP A 23 0.35 8.44 7.04
CA ASP A 23 0.37 9.83 7.50
C ASP A 23 0.19 10.77 6.29
N GLY A 24 -1.07 10.90 5.85
CA GLY A 24 -1.43 11.68 4.67
C GLY A 24 -0.92 11.02 3.39
N LYS A 25 0.17 11.54 2.84
CA LYS A 25 0.88 10.94 1.69
C LYS A 25 2.06 10.07 2.08
N TYR A 26 2.53 10.13 3.31
CA TYR A 26 3.69 9.36 3.76
C TYR A 26 3.25 8.03 4.36
N ILE A 27 4.03 6.98 4.13
CA ILE A 27 3.82 5.64 4.65
C ILE A 27 4.94 5.38 5.63
N ARG A 28 4.57 5.05 6.86
CA ARG A 28 5.49 4.70 7.92
C ARG A 28 5.26 3.26 8.34
N ASP A 29 6.31 2.57 8.72
CA ASP A 29 6.22 1.26 9.39
C ASP A 29 5.68 1.43 10.83
N GLY A 30 5.27 0.35 11.48
CA GLY A 30 4.88 0.31 12.89
C GLY A 30 5.93 0.88 13.87
N ARG A 31 7.19 1.01 13.43
CA ARG A 31 8.27 1.71 14.17
C ARG A 31 8.34 3.23 13.94
N GLY A 32 7.50 3.78 13.06
CA GLY A 32 7.51 5.19 12.67
C GLY A 32 8.55 5.57 11.61
N ILE A 33 9.21 4.58 10.99
CA ILE A 33 10.19 4.80 9.92
C ILE A 33 9.45 5.01 8.60
N ASN A 34 9.78 6.08 7.87
CA ASN A 34 9.23 6.33 6.54
C ASN A 34 9.76 5.28 5.56
N VAL A 35 8.84 4.47 5.00
CA VAL A 35 9.16 3.45 3.99
C VAL A 35 8.87 3.94 2.57
N GLY A 36 7.98 4.93 2.42
CA GLY A 36 7.63 5.47 1.12
C GLY A 36 6.52 6.51 1.19
N GLU A 37 6.11 6.99 0.03
CA GLU A 37 5.04 7.97 -0.10
C GLU A 37 4.12 7.68 -1.30
N ILE A 38 2.93 8.27 -1.25
CA ILE A 38 1.85 8.13 -2.22
C ILE A 38 1.56 9.49 -2.80
N ASP A 39 1.81 9.63 -4.09
CA ASP A 39 1.56 10.85 -4.84
C ASP A 39 0.37 10.64 -5.77
N GLY A 40 -0.84 10.69 -5.19
CA GLY A 40 -2.10 10.45 -5.88
C GLY A 40 -2.19 9.01 -6.40
N ILE A 41 -1.74 8.80 -7.63
CA ILE A 41 -1.69 7.50 -8.31
C ILE A 41 -0.29 6.90 -8.37
N SER A 42 0.76 7.66 -8.10
CA SER A 42 2.13 7.14 -8.13
C SER A 42 2.62 6.76 -6.73
N PHE A 43 3.32 5.64 -6.61
CA PHE A 43 3.97 5.19 -5.38
C PHE A 43 5.45 5.44 -5.48
N ARG A 44 6.02 6.12 -4.48
CA ARG A 44 7.45 6.37 -4.37
C ARG A 44 8.02 5.69 -3.13
N ASP A 45 9.24 5.20 -3.24
CA ASP A 45 10.00 4.72 -2.09
C ASP A 45 10.53 5.90 -1.24
N SER A 46 11.08 5.60 -0.07
CA SER A 46 11.86 6.52 0.77
C SER A 46 12.92 7.35 0.03
N HIS A 47 13.40 6.88 -1.12
CA HIS A 47 14.35 7.57 -2.00
C HIS A 47 13.69 8.47 -3.06
N GLU A 48 12.41 8.82 -2.91
CA GLU A 48 11.61 9.62 -3.86
C GLU A 48 11.51 8.99 -5.27
N SER A 49 11.97 7.76 -5.42
CA SER A 49 11.96 7.02 -6.68
C SER A 49 10.60 6.36 -6.85
N LYS A 50 9.94 6.65 -7.96
CA LYS A 50 8.68 5.97 -8.31
C LYS A 50 8.97 4.48 -8.47
N ILE A 51 8.17 3.64 -7.82
CA ILE A 51 8.29 2.18 -7.89
C ILE A 51 7.07 1.56 -8.55
N ALA A 52 5.92 2.22 -8.49
CA ALA A 52 4.69 1.74 -9.09
C ALA A 52 3.70 2.88 -9.35
N GLU A 53 2.66 2.57 -10.12
CA GLU A 53 1.53 3.43 -10.41
C GLU A 53 0.21 2.67 -10.29
N PHE A 54 -0.83 3.34 -9.82
CA PHE A 54 -2.19 2.85 -9.76
C PHE A 54 -3.06 3.50 -10.84
N ASP A 55 -3.57 2.68 -11.75
CA ASP A 55 -4.40 3.14 -12.86
C ASP A 55 -5.91 3.17 -12.51
N GLY A 56 -6.27 3.16 -11.23
CA GLY A 56 -7.66 3.11 -10.77
C GLY A 56 -8.27 1.70 -10.71
N ARG A 57 -7.69 0.73 -11.42
CA ARG A 57 -8.11 -0.70 -11.40
C ARG A 57 -6.96 -1.64 -11.08
N ASP A 58 -5.80 -1.34 -11.64
CA ASP A 58 -4.63 -2.20 -11.63
C ASP A 58 -3.40 -1.40 -11.22
N ILE A 59 -2.42 -2.12 -10.66
CA ILE A 59 -1.13 -1.58 -10.29
C ILE A 59 -0.14 -1.94 -11.39
N ARG A 60 0.60 -0.96 -11.89
CA ARG A 60 1.62 -1.13 -12.92
C ARG A 60 2.97 -0.70 -12.40
N ASP A 61 4.01 -1.38 -12.84
CA ASP A 61 5.40 -1.01 -12.58
C ASP A 61 5.83 0.15 -13.51
N LEU A 62 7.06 0.63 -13.35
CA LEU A 62 7.67 1.67 -14.19
C LEU A 62 7.71 1.29 -15.68
N ASP A 63 7.88 0.01 -15.97
CA ASP A 63 7.83 -0.56 -17.32
C ASP A 63 6.40 -0.65 -17.90
N GLY A 64 5.38 -0.19 -17.16
CA GLY A 64 3.98 -0.30 -17.57
C GLY A 64 3.41 -1.72 -17.45
N VAL A 65 4.18 -2.65 -16.87
CA VAL A 65 3.76 -4.03 -16.64
C VAL A 65 2.83 -4.09 -15.44
N ARG A 66 1.66 -4.70 -15.62
CA ARG A 66 0.72 -4.93 -14.51
C ARG A 66 1.32 -5.89 -13.49
N ILE A 67 1.45 -5.42 -12.25
CA ILE A 67 1.94 -6.19 -11.11
C ILE A 67 0.79 -6.97 -10.47
N VAL A 68 -0.28 -6.28 -10.11
CA VAL A 68 -1.41 -6.86 -9.36
C VAL A 68 -2.70 -6.09 -9.66
N THR A 69 -3.85 -6.71 -9.38
CA THR A 69 -5.15 -6.03 -9.45
C THR A 69 -5.59 -5.52 -8.10
N LEU A 70 -6.41 -4.47 -8.09
CA LEU A 70 -7.10 -4.04 -6.88
C LEU A 70 -7.94 -5.17 -6.25
N ALA A 71 -8.50 -6.06 -7.08
CA ALA A 71 -9.27 -7.21 -6.60
C ALA A 71 -8.40 -8.24 -5.86
N ASP A 72 -7.18 -8.49 -6.33
CA ASP A 72 -6.21 -9.35 -5.65
C ASP A 72 -5.70 -8.70 -4.36
N VAL A 73 -5.41 -7.40 -4.38
CA VAL A 73 -5.02 -6.67 -3.16
C VAL A 73 -6.13 -6.76 -2.10
N LYS A 74 -7.39 -6.60 -2.48
CA LYS A 74 -8.54 -6.79 -1.58
C LYS A 74 -8.67 -8.20 -1.01
N LYS A 75 -8.19 -9.23 -1.72
CA LYS A 75 -8.17 -10.60 -1.17
C LYS A 75 -7.12 -10.77 -0.09
N SER A 76 -6.04 -9.98 -0.14
CA SER A 76 -4.97 -9.98 0.87
C SER A 76 -5.27 -9.04 2.04
N ILE A 77 -5.79 -7.85 1.75
CA ILE A 77 -6.06 -6.78 2.72
C ILE A 77 -7.54 -6.41 2.67
N ASP A 78 -8.25 -6.57 3.78
CA ASP A 78 -9.63 -6.09 3.92
C ASP A 78 -9.62 -4.64 4.37
N GLY A 79 -10.28 -3.73 3.64
CA GLY A 79 -10.26 -2.32 4.01
C GLY A 79 -10.71 -1.33 2.95
N ILE A 80 -10.41 -0.06 3.22
CA ILE A 80 -10.72 1.05 2.31
C ILE A 80 -9.93 0.90 1.01
N VAL A 81 -10.66 0.98 -0.09
CA VAL A 81 -10.14 0.78 -1.43
C VAL A 81 -9.51 2.07 -1.95
N GLY A 82 -8.24 2.02 -2.35
CA GLY A 82 -7.58 3.17 -2.99
C GLY A 82 -6.07 3.01 -3.07
N ALA A 83 -5.41 4.07 -3.52
CA ALA A 83 -3.96 4.16 -3.52
C ALA A 83 -3.31 3.77 -2.16
N PRO A 84 -3.81 4.20 -0.99
CA PRO A 84 -3.18 3.82 0.28
C PRO A 84 -3.22 2.33 0.61
N LEU A 85 -4.30 1.62 0.29
CA LEU A 85 -4.36 0.16 0.44
C LEU A 85 -3.30 -0.55 -0.40
N ILE A 86 -3.13 -0.07 -1.63
CA ILE A 86 -2.17 -0.63 -2.58
C ILE A 86 -0.75 -0.40 -2.09
N ALA A 87 -0.45 0.81 -1.65
CA ALA A 87 0.86 1.12 -1.13
C ALA A 87 1.16 0.24 0.09
N MET A 88 0.20 0.12 1.01
CA MET A 88 0.29 -0.79 2.16
C MET A 88 0.60 -2.24 1.73
N TRP A 89 -0.07 -2.75 0.70
CA TRP A 89 0.23 -4.08 0.15
C TRP A 89 1.64 -4.16 -0.45
N LEU A 90 2.04 -3.15 -1.20
CA LEU A 90 3.31 -3.13 -1.93
C LEU A 90 4.52 -3.02 -1.00
N PHE A 91 4.40 -2.31 0.13
CA PHE A 91 5.48 -2.14 1.10
C PHE A 91 5.51 -3.23 2.19
N PHE A 92 4.38 -3.78 2.62
CA PHE A 92 4.32 -4.69 3.78
C PHE A 92 3.93 -6.13 3.45
N VAL A 93 3.27 -6.38 2.31
CA VAL A 93 2.71 -7.70 1.97
C VAL A 93 3.47 -8.39 0.85
N ARG A 94 4.05 -7.63 -0.08
CA ARG A 94 4.74 -8.16 -1.28
C ARG A 94 5.88 -9.13 -0.95
#